data_AF-X1LIU6-F1
#
_entry.id   AF-X1LIU6-F1
#
_cell.length_a   1.000
_cell.length_b   1.000
_cell.length_c   1.000
_cell.angle_alpha   90.00
_cell.angle_beta   90.00
_cell.angle_gamma   90.00
#
_symmetry.space_group_name_H-M   'P 1'
#
loop_
_entity.id
_entity.type
_entity.pdbx_description
1 polymer ?
#
loop_
_entity_poly.entity_id
_entity_poly.type
_entity_poly.pdbx_seq_one_letter_code
_entity_poly.pdbx_strand_id
1 'polypeptide(L)'
;FLSESFYEVWKRAKPISPEEDLKGLPKTFRSQRMAMVEIKNLLKRGEVRVVVKGRYTGSSDAFEGEGTVVGLTDNELHKNFILGFPDGRTLTIGGFYSMLEDIEAERITILKVG
;
A
#
# COMPACT_ATOMS: atom_id res chain seq x y z
N PHE A 1 1.73 15.67 14.65
CA PHE A 1 3.00 15.71 15.41
C PHE A 1 3.22 14.53 16.35
N LEU A 2 2.22 13.90 16.98
CA LEU A 2 2.45 12.68 17.80
C LEU A 2 2.33 11.35 17.02
N SER A 3 1.63 11.29 15.89
CA SER A 3 1.40 10.02 15.17
C SER A 3 2.61 9.51 14.40
N GLU A 4 3.48 10.39 13.90
CA GLU A 4 4.56 10.01 12.99
C GLU A 4 5.64 9.16 13.67
N SER A 5 5.99 9.51 14.92
CA SER A 5 7.00 8.80 15.71
C SER A 5 6.55 7.40 16.16
N PHE A 6 5.23 7.16 16.33
CA PHE A 6 4.74 5.82 16.69
C PHE A 6 4.93 4.80 15.56
N TYR A 7 4.86 5.22 14.30
CA TYR A 7 5.05 4.30 13.17
C TYR A 7 6.49 3.83 13.01
N GLU A 8 7.48 4.60 13.45
CA GLU A 8 8.89 4.17 13.42
C GLU A 8 9.20 3.08 14.45
N VAL A 9 8.40 3.02 15.53
CA VAL A 9 8.57 2.05 16.63
C VAL A 9 7.98 0.68 16.28
N TRP A 10 6.92 0.63 15.47
CA TRP A 10 6.31 -0.62 15.02
C TRP A 10 7.07 -1.23 13.82
N LYS A 11 8.31 -1.64 14.05
CA LYS A 11 9.06 -2.47 13.10
C LYS A 11 8.65 -3.93 13.27
N ARG A 12 8.07 -4.52 12.22
CA ARG A 12 7.77 -5.96 12.19
C ARG A 12 9.06 -6.74 12.42
N ALA A 13 9.04 -7.72 13.32
CA ALA A 13 10.18 -8.60 13.54
C ALA A 13 10.60 -9.25 12.21
N LYS A 14 11.91 -9.43 12.01
CA LYS A 14 12.44 -10.05 10.79
C LYS A 14 11.95 -11.51 10.74
N PRO A 15 11.20 -11.91 9.70
CA PRO A 15 10.70 -13.28 9.61
C PRO A 15 11.87 -14.26 9.46
N ILE A 16 11.78 -15.39 10.16
CA ILE A 16 12.80 -16.44 10.17
C ILE A 16 12.73 -17.27 8.87
N SER A 17 11.53 -17.37 8.25
CA SER A 17 11.32 -18.04 6.96
C SER A 17 10.67 -17.09 5.94
N PRO A 18 11.33 -16.81 4.80
CA PRO A 18 10.77 -16.01 3.72
C PRO A 18 9.50 -16.63 3.10
N GLU A 19 9.31 -17.94 3.14
CA GLU A 19 8.16 -18.61 2.49
C GLU A 19 6.83 -18.37 3.23
N GLU A 20 6.86 -18.06 4.53
CA GLU A 20 5.65 -17.76 5.30
C GLU A 20 4.98 -16.44 4.87
N ASP A 21 5.75 -15.48 4.35
CA ASP A 21 5.22 -14.20 3.89
C ASP A 21 4.19 -14.38 2.76
N LEU A 22 4.41 -15.36 1.88
CA LEU A 22 3.54 -15.66 0.73
C LEU A 22 2.33 -16.53 1.14
N LYS A 23 2.51 -17.48 2.07
CA LYS A 23 1.42 -18.35 2.56
C LYS A 23 0.29 -17.60 3.25
N GLY A 24 0.55 -16.36 3.71
CA GLY A 24 -0.44 -15.54 4.40
C GLY A 24 -1.33 -14.67 3.52
N LEU A 25 -1.22 -14.72 2.18
CA LEU A 25 -2.05 -13.91 1.28
C LEU A 25 -3.42 -14.58 1.03
N PRO A 26 -4.51 -13.80 0.87
CA PRO A 26 -4.54 -12.33 0.84
C PRO A 26 -4.40 -11.68 2.22
N LYS A 27 -3.70 -10.54 2.31
CA LYS A 27 -3.51 -9.76 3.55
C LYS A 27 -4.16 -8.39 3.43
N THR A 28 -4.94 -8.01 4.45
CA THR A 28 -5.63 -6.71 4.48
C THR A 28 -5.07 -5.80 5.56
N PHE A 29 -4.82 -4.55 5.20
CA PHE A 29 -4.26 -3.52 6.04
C PHE A 29 -5.18 -2.30 6.07
N ARG A 30 -5.40 -1.74 7.26
CA ARG A 30 -5.98 -0.39 7.43
C ARG A 30 -4.89 0.70 7.51
N SER A 31 -3.70 0.33 7.96
CA SER A 31 -2.54 1.22 7.98
C SER A 31 -1.82 1.14 6.64
N GLN A 32 -1.81 2.24 5.90
CA GLN A 32 -1.09 2.35 4.63
C GLN A 32 0.42 2.15 4.82
N ARG A 33 1.01 2.66 5.92
CA ARG A 33 2.44 2.46 6.20
C ARG A 33 2.79 0.98 6.38
N MET A 34 1.95 0.21 7.09
CA MET A 34 2.15 -1.23 7.23
C MET A 34 1.98 -1.97 5.91
N ALA A 35 0.99 -1.57 5.10
CA ALA A 35 0.80 -2.12 3.76
C ALA A 35 2.05 -1.88 2.89
N MET A 36 2.61 -0.67 2.92
CA MET A 36 3.82 -0.33 2.17
C MET A 36 5.04 -1.16 2.60
N VAL A 37 5.21 -1.40 3.90
CA VAL A 37 6.30 -2.28 4.39
C VAL A 37 6.16 -3.68 3.80
N GLU A 38 4.95 -4.23 3.78
CA GLU A 38 4.69 -5.55 3.19
C GLU A 38 4.89 -5.54 1.67
N ILE A 39 4.32 -4.56 0.97
CA ILE A 39 4.47 -4.39 -0.48
C ILE A 39 5.95 -4.29 -0.87
N LYS A 40 6.75 -3.49 -0.15
CA LYS A 40 8.20 -3.34 -0.39
C LYS A 40 8.96 -4.65 -0.20
N ASN A 41 8.52 -5.51 0.70
CA ASN A 41 9.12 -6.83 0.89
C ASN A 41 8.68 -7.82 -0.21
N LEU A 42 7.41 -7.76 -0.64
CA LEU A 42 6.85 -8.64 -1.66
C LEU A 42 7.31 -8.28 -3.08
N LEU A 43 7.53 -7.00 -3.39
CA LEU A 43 8.05 -6.54 -4.68
C LEU A 43 9.45 -7.09 -4.98
N LYS A 44 10.23 -7.48 -3.96
CA LYS A 44 11.52 -8.16 -4.14
C LYS A 44 11.37 -9.57 -4.69
N ARG A 45 10.16 -10.12 -4.67
CA ARG A 45 9.83 -11.50 -5.03
C ARG A 45 9.03 -11.61 -6.32
N GLY A 46 8.41 -10.52 -6.76
CA GLY A 46 7.58 -10.54 -7.94
C GLY A 46 6.57 -9.40 -8.00
N GLU A 47 5.68 -9.48 -8.98
CA GLU A 47 4.65 -8.48 -9.22
C GLU A 47 3.59 -8.53 -8.11
N VAL A 48 3.31 -7.40 -7.46
CA VAL A 48 2.35 -7.34 -6.35
C VAL A 48 1.00 -6.80 -6.82
N ARG A 49 -0.04 -7.61 -6.71
CA ARG A 49 -1.42 -7.22 -7.06
C ARG A 49 -2.23 -6.90 -5.82
N VAL A 50 -2.93 -5.76 -5.83
CA VAL A 50 -3.65 -5.23 -4.68
C VAL A 50 -5.05 -4.74 -5.05
N VAL A 51 -5.95 -4.79 -4.08
CA VAL A 51 -7.25 -4.09 -4.08
C VAL A 51 -7.16 -2.95 -3.08
N VAL A 52 -7.56 -1.76 -3.51
CA VAL A 52 -7.63 -0.58 -2.66
C VAL A 52 -9.07 -0.13 -2.56
N LYS A 53 -9.57 0.05 -1.34
CA LYS A 53 -10.81 0.76 -1.05
C LYS A 53 -10.49 2.06 -0.32
N GLY A 54 -11.14 3.13 -0.74
CA GLY A 54 -10.87 4.46 -0.22
C GLY A 54 -11.74 5.51 -0.90
N ARG A 55 -11.19 6.71 -1.03
CA ARG A 55 -11.87 7.83 -1.69
C ARG A 55 -10.90 8.62 -2.55
N TYR A 56 -11.41 9.25 -3.60
CA TYR A 56 -10.67 10.26 -4.33
C TYR A 56 -10.44 11.49 -3.44
N THR A 57 -9.20 11.98 -3.35
CA THR A 57 -8.88 13.15 -2.51
C THR A 57 -9.51 14.43 -3.04
N GLY A 58 -9.61 14.58 -4.36
CA GLY A 58 -10.15 15.78 -5.02
C GLY A 58 -11.67 15.93 -4.97
N SER A 59 -12.43 14.83 -4.82
CA SER A 59 -13.90 14.85 -4.86
C SER A 59 -14.57 14.16 -3.67
N SER A 60 -13.82 13.42 -2.85
CA SER A 60 -14.33 12.51 -1.81
C SER A 60 -15.21 11.35 -2.32
N ASP A 61 -15.29 11.15 -3.64
CA ASP A 61 -16.03 10.02 -4.21
C ASP A 61 -15.41 8.69 -3.80
N ALA A 62 -16.25 7.70 -3.53
CA ALA A 62 -15.79 6.37 -3.17
C ALA A 62 -14.97 5.74 -4.32
N PHE A 63 -13.88 5.08 -3.94
CA PHE A 63 -13.01 4.36 -4.85
C PHE A 63 -12.84 2.91 -4.38
N GLU A 64 -13.01 1.98 -5.32
CA GLU A 64 -12.61 0.59 -5.17
C GLU A 64 -11.95 0.13 -6.47
N GLY A 65 -10.68 -0.23 -6.41
CA GLY A 65 -9.92 -0.59 -7.59
C GLY A 65 -8.90 -1.69 -7.32
N GLU A 66 -8.79 -2.60 -8.28
CA GLU A 66 -7.76 -3.65 -8.31
C GLU A 66 -6.70 -3.30 -9.36
N GLY A 67 -5.43 -3.41 -8.98
CA GLY A 67 -4.32 -3.15 -9.89
C GLY A 67 -3.00 -3.72 -9.41
N THR A 68 -1.96 -3.44 -10.19
CA THR A 68 -0.59 -3.86 -9.92
C THR A 68 0.20 -2.71 -9.31
N VAL A 69 1.00 -2.96 -8.27
CA VAL A 69 1.90 -1.95 -7.74
C VAL A 69 3.06 -1.75 -8.72
N VAL A 70 3.15 -0.55 -9.31
CA VAL A 70 4.15 -0.21 -10.33
C VAL A 70 5.22 0.76 -9.83
N GLY A 71 5.05 1.31 -8.62
CA GLY A 71 6.03 2.23 -8.02
C GLY A 71 5.76 2.50 -6.56
N LEU A 72 6.78 3.00 -5.86
CA LEU A 72 6.73 3.41 -4.46
C LEU A 72 7.43 4.76 -4.31
N THR A 73 6.86 5.66 -3.51
CA THR A 73 7.56 6.83 -2.96
C THR A 73 7.72 6.60 -1.47
N ASP A 74 8.96 6.53 -0.98
CA ASP A 74 9.26 6.26 0.44
C ASP A 74 10.42 7.14 0.89
N ASN A 75 10.13 8.41 1.17
CA ASN A 75 11.08 9.34 1.79
C ASN A 75 10.55 9.82 3.16
N GLU A 76 11.29 10.70 3.82
CA GLU A 76 10.95 11.19 5.17
C GLU A 76 9.64 11.97 5.21
N LEU A 77 9.33 12.71 4.15
CA LEU A 77 8.20 13.62 4.08
C LEU A 77 6.97 13.02 3.40
N HIS A 78 7.17 11.97 2.60
CA HIS A 78 6.17 11.50 1.65
C HIS A 78 6.27 9.99 1.46
N LYS A 79 5.13 9.31 1.66
CA LYS A 79 5.02 7.85 1.56
C LYS A 79 3.75 7.44 0.82
N ASN A 80 3.90 6.91 -0.38
CA ASN A 80 2.80 6.40 -1.19
C ASN A 80 3.22 5.20 -2.06
N PHE A 81 2.24 4.57 -2.70
CA PHE A 81 2.50 3.63 -3.79
C PHE A 81 1.67 3.97 -5.01
N ILE A 82 2.13 3.52 -6.17
CA ILE A 82 1.48 3.77 -7.46
C ILE A 82 0.82 2.48 -7.92
N LEU A 83 -0.48 2.55 -8.20
CA LEU A 83 -1.31 1.47 -8.69
C LEU A 83 -1.53 1.61 -10.20
N GLY A 84 -1.03 0.66 -10.98
CA GLY A 84 -1.23 0.57 -12.42
C GLY A 84 -2.41 -0.33 -12.79
N PHE A 85 -3.17 0.08 -13.80
CA PHE A 85 -4.34 -0.63 -14.32
C PHE A 85 -4.07 -1.20 -15.72
N PRO A 86 -4.83 -2.23 -16.16
CA PRO A 86 -4.66 -2.83 -17.49
C PRO A 86 -4.87 -1.86 -18.66
N ASP A 87 -5.60 -0.78 -18.45
CA ASP A 87 -5.85 0.28 -19.45
C ASP A 87 -4.70 1.31 -19.55
N GLY A 88 -3.61 1.10 -18.81
CA GLY A 88 -2.46 1.98 -18.78
C GLY A 88 -2.59 3.19 -17.84
N ARG A 89 -3.74 3.37 -17.17
CA ARG A 89 -3.87 4.40 -16.14
C ARG A 89 -3.05 4.04 -14.90
N THR A 90 -2.62 5.06 -14.18
CA THR A 90 -1.96 4.94 -12.88
C THR A 90 -2.62 5.86 -11.87
N LEU A 91 -2.74 5.42 -10.62
CA LEU A 91 -3.18 6.24 -9.49
C LEU A 91 -2.19 6.15 -8.35
N THR A 92 -1.92 7.28 -7.71
CA THR A 92 -1.14 7.36 -6.46
C THR A 92 -2.04 7.09 -5.26
N ILE A 93 -1.56 6.25 -4.35
CA ILE A 93 -2.33 5.75 -3.20
C ILE A 93 -1.68 6.17 -1.89
N GLY A 94 -2.38 7.05 -1.17
CA GLY A 94 -1.95 7.61 0.11
C GLY A 94 -2.58 6.89 1.31
N GLY A 95 -2.16 7.28 2.51
CA GLY A 95 -2.81 6.85 3.75
C GLY A 95 -3.96 7.77 4.14
N PHE A 96 -4.54 7.52 5.33
CA PHE A 96 -5.51 8.40 5.94
C PHE A 96 -5.04 9.87 5.95
N TYR A 97 -5.95 10.78 5.63
CA TYR A 97 -5.73 12.22 5.51
C TYR A 97 -4.73 12.64 4.41
N SER A 98 -4.52 11.79 3.40
CA SER A 98 -3.76 12.20 2.22
C SER A 98 -4.50 13.27 1.43
N MET A 99 -3.76 14.29 1.01
CA MET A 99 -4.28 15.39 0.18
C MET A 99 -3.51 15.54 -1.14
N LEU A 100 -2.37 14.86 -1.27
CA LEU A 100 -1.49 14.96 -2.45
C LEU A 100 -1.68 13.80 -3.42
N GLU A 101 -2.05 12.62 -2.91
CA GLU A 101 -2.35 11.44 -3.71
C GLU A 101 -3.72 11.53 -4.37
N ASP A 102 -3.92 10.72 -5.42
CA ASP A 102 -5.23 10.57 -6.06
C ASP A 102 -6.24 9.93 -5.12
N ILE A 103 -5.81 8.92 -4.35
CA ILE A 103 -6.66 8.10 -3.48
C ILE A 103 -6.19 8.17 -2.02
N GLU A 104 -7.11 8.52 -1.12
CA GLU A 104 -6.99 8.26 0.31
C GLU A 104 -7.44 6.82 0.61
N ALA A 105 -6.49 5.93 0.93
CA ALA A 105 -6.81 4.54 1.19
C ALA A 105 -7.33 4.31 2.62
N GLU A 106 -8.52 3.72 2.71
CA GLU A 106 -9.10 3.22 3.96
C GLU A 106 -8.74 1.75 4.21
N ARG A 107 -8.56 0.98 3.13
CA ARG A 107 -8.23 -0.44 3.17
C ARG A 107 -7.41 -0.84 1.96
N ILE A 108 -6.31 -1.55 2.21
CA ILE A 108 -5.43 -2.10 1.17
C ILE A 108 -5.35 -3.61 1.37
N THR A 109 -5.74 -4.38 0.37
CA THR A 109 -5.66 -5.84 0.39
C THR A 109 -4.67 -6.30 -0.65
N ILE A 110 -3.58 -6.91 -0.21
CA ILE A 110 -2.61 -7.57 -1.09
C ILE A 110 -3.17 -8.94 -1.44
N LEU A 111 -3.42 -9.19 -2.73
CA LEU A 111 -4.07 -10.42 -3.21
C LEU A 111 -3.05 -11.54 -3.44
N LYS A 112 -2.01 -11.24 -4.21
CA LYS A 112 -1.01 -12.23 -4.65
C LYS A 112 0.29 -11.54 -5.05
N VAL A 113 1.33 -12.37 -5.15
CA VAL A 113 2.60 -12.05 -5.80
C VAL A 113 2.77 -13.01 -6.97
N GLY A 114 3.08 -12.48 -8.15
CA GLY A 114 3.29 -13.23 -9.40
C GLY A 114 4.76 -13.41 -9.73
#